data_AF-A0A923YTD0-F1
#
_entry.id   AF-A0A923YTD0-F1
#
_cell.length_a   1.000
_cell.length_b   1.000
_cell.length_c   1.000
_cell.angle_alpha   90.00
_cell.angle_beta   90.00
_cell.angle_gamma   90.00
#
_symmetry.space_group_name_H-M   'P 1'
#
loop_
_entity.id
_entity.type
_entity.pdbx_description
1 polymer ?
#
loop_
_entity_poly.entity_id
_entity_poly.type
_entity_poly.pdbx_seq_one_letter_code
_entity_poly.pdbx_strand_id
1 'polypeptide(L)' 'INCAIKGDLKYGFDRSNADGGIHLHARQLLFVHPVSKNNIKIIAPTPNDVIWNAL' A
#
# COMPACT_ATOMS: atom_id res chain seq x y z
N ILE A 1 17.14 -5.24 -6.78
CA ILE A 1 16.54 -3.90 -6.56
C ILE A 1 16.82 -3.52 -5.11
N ASN A 2 17.71 -2.57 -4.86
CA ASN A 2 18.06 -2.06 -3.52
C ASN A 2 17.27 -0.77 -3.24
N CYS A 3 15.95 -0.88 -3.25
CA CYS A 3 15.05 0.25 -3.02
C CYS A 3 14.10 -0.13 -1.89
N ALA A 4 14.47 0.20 -0.65
CA ALA A 4 13.66 -0.09 0.52
C ALA A 4 12.38 0.75 0.54
N ILE A 5 11.31 0.18 1.09
CA ILE A 5 10.02 0.88 1.27
C ILE A 5 10.20 1.97 2.33
N LYS A 6 9.66 3.17 2.08
CA LYS A 6 9.74 4.28 3.04
C LYS A 6 9.10 3.92 4.39
N GLY A 7 9.88 4.04 5.45
CA GLY A 7 9.52 3.69 6.82
C GLY A 7 9.82 2.24 7.22
N ASP A 8 10.29 1.40 6.28
CA ASP A 8 10.58 -0.01 6.57
C ASP A 8 11.98 -0.18 7.16
N LEU A 9 12.07 0.03 8.48
CA LEU A 9 13.32 -0.09 9.22
C LEU A 9 13.88 -1.53 9.21
N LYS A 10 12.98 -2.53 9.16
CA LYS A 10 13.38 -3.93 9.23
C LYS A 10 14.14 -4.36 7.98
N TYR A 11 13.78 -3.81 6.83
CA TYR A 11 14.36 -4.18 5.54
C TYR A 11 15.20 -3.07 4.89
N GLY A 12 15.69 -2.11 5.69
CA GLY A 12 16.82 -1.25 5.30
C GLY A 12 16.48 0.18 4.91
N PHE A 13 15.36 0.75 5.38
CA PHE A 13 15.09 2.18 5.25
C PHE A 13 15.64 2.95 6.46
N ASP A 14 16.22 4.13 6.23
CA ASP A 14 17.03 4.84 7.25
C ASP A 14 16.21 5.44 8.42
N ARG A 15 14.92 5.72 8.22
CA ARG A 15 14.08 6.43 9.21
C ARG A 15 12.62 5.95 9.24
N SER A 16 12.01 5.91 10.42
CA SER A 16 10.58 5.64 10.53
C SER A 16 9.74 6.78 9.93
N ASN A 17 8.49 6.46 9.60
CA ASN A 17 7.49 7.49 9.35
C ASN A 17 6.99 8.09 10.67
N ALA A 18 6.38 9.27 10.62
CA ALA A 18 5.88 9.96 11.82
C ALA A 18 4.79 9.15 12.56
N ASP A 19 4.04 8.33 11.83
CA ASP A 19 3.00 7.42 12.34
C ASP A 19 3.52 6.02 12.67
N GLY A 20 4.82 5.75 12.43
CA GLY A 20 5.45 4.44 12.64
C GLY A 20 5.10 3.36 11.61
N GLY A 21 4.28 3.68 10.60
CA GLY A 21 3.92 2.74 9.53
C GLY A 21 4.96 2.64 8.42
N ILE A 22 4.65 1.87 7.37
CA ILE A 22 5.42 1.81 6.12
C ILE A 22 4.57 2.34 4.96
N HIS A 23 5.19 2.98 3.96
CA HIS A 23 4.51 3.46 2.75
C HIS A 23 4.25 2.30 1.77
N LEU A 24 3.44 1.34 2.21
CA LEU A 24 2.95 0.23 1.39
C LEU A 24 1.43 0.23 1.42
N HIS A 25 0.80 0.43 0.26
CA HIS A 25 -0.65 0.57 0.15
C HIS A 25 -1.24 -0.51 -0.77
N ALA A 26 -2.18 -1.29 -0.24
CA ALA A 26 -2.95 -2.27 -1.01
C ALA A 26 -4.03 -1.57 -1.85
N ARG A 27 -3.64 -1.06 -3.03
CA ARG A 27 -4.52 -0.27 -3.91
C ARG A 27 -5.72 -1.05 -4.46
N GLN A 28 -5.57 -2.35 -4.70
CA GLN A 28 -6.58 -3.16 -5.36
C GLN A 28 -6.72 -4.53 -4.69
N LEU A 29 -7.97 -4.95 -4.48
CA LEU A 29 -8.31 -6.32 -4.10
C LEU A 29 -9.21 -6.93 -5.19
N LEU A 30 -8.85 -8.11 -5.67
CA LEU A 30 -9.61 -8.87 -6.65
C LEU A 30 -9.82 -10.29 -6.11
N PHE A 31 -11.07 -10.71 -5.99
CA PHE A 31 -11.40 -12.04 -5.49
C PHE A 31 -12.74 -12.52 -6.03
N VAL A 32 -12.99 -13.83 -5.93
CA VAL A 32 -14.27 -14.44 -6.30
C VAL A 32 -15.18 -14.43 -5.08
N HIS A 33 -16.37 -13.85 -5.21
CA HIS A 33 -17.34 -13.85 -4.13
C HIS A 33 -17.74 -15.31 -3.76
N PRO A 34 -17.68 -15.71 -2.48
CA PRO A 34 -17.76 -17.11 -2.10
C PRO A 34 -19.11 -17.77 -2.43
N VAL A 35 -20.20 -16.99 -2.44
CA VAL A 35 -21.56 -17.47 -2.73
C VAL A 35 -21.94 -17.24 -4.20
N SER A 36 -22.08 -15.97 -4.62
CA SER A 36 -22.45 -15.62 -6.01
C SER A 36 -21.43 -16.00 -7.09
N LYS A 37 -20.20 -16.39 -6.74
CA LYS A 37 -19.09 -16.75 -7.67
C LYS A 37 -18.70 -15.66 -8.67
N ASN A 38 -19.15 -14.42 -8.46
CA ASN A 38 -18.79 -13.29 -9.29
C ASN A 38 -17.42 -12.72 -8.90
N ASN A 39 -16.69 -12.20 -9.87
CA ASN A 39 -15.46 -11.45 -9.62
C ASN A 39 -15.78 -10.11 -8.98
N ILE A 40 -15.23 -9.87 -7.79
CA ILE A 40 -15.33 -8.59 -7.08
C ILE A 40 -13.98 -7.89 -7.18
N LYS A 41 -14.01 -6.67 -7.73
CA LYS A 41 -12.86 -5.77 -7.81
C LYS A 41 -13.12 -4.56 -6.92
N ILE A 42 -12.25 -4.35 -5.94
CA ILE A 42 -12.29 -3.21 -5.01
C ILE A 42 -11.03 -2.39 -5.25
N ILE A 43 -11.18 -1.06 -5.39
CA ILE A 43 -10.08 -0.12 -5.58
C ILE A 43 -10.12 0.88 -4.41
N ALA A 44 -9.05 0.95 -3.64
CA ALA A 44 -8.91 1.91 -2.55
C ALA A 44 -8.39 3.26 -3.08
N PRO A 45 -8.86 4.40 -2.56
CA PRO A 45 -8.22 5.68 -2.84
C PRO A 45 -6.79 5.70 -2.28
N THR A 46 -5.90 6.44 -2.93
CA THR A 46 -4.53 6.62 -2.44
C THR A 46 -4.55 7.45 -1.14
N PRO A 47 -3.61 7.22 -0.21
CA PRO A 47 -3.47 8.10 0.94
C PRO A 47 -3.16 9.53 0.50
N ASN A 48 -3.68 10.52 1.24
CA ASN A 48 -3.36 11.92 0.99
C ASN A 48 -1.99 12.26 1.60
N ASP A 49 -0.92 11.95 0.86
CA ASP A 49 0.47 12.25 1.20
C ASP A 49 1.20 12.80 -0.02
N VAL A 50 2.24 13.58 0.21
CA VAL A 50 3.06 14.21 -0.84
C VAL A 50 3.54 13.18 -1.87
N ILE A 51 3.95 11.99 -1.44
CA ILE A 51 4.46 10.96 -2.36
C ILE A 51 3.34 10.41 -3.26
N TRP A 52 2.16 10.17 -2.70
CA TRP A 52 1.03 9.61 -3.43
C TRP A 52 0.33 10.64 -4.33
N ASN A 53 0.46 11.92 -4.00
CA ASN A 53 -0.09 13.05 -4.75
C ASN A 53 0.87 13.59 -5.82
N ALA A 54 2.10 13.07 -5.93
CA ALA A 54 3.11 13.55 -6.88
C ALA A 54 2.87 13.09 -8.33
N LEU A 55 1.76 12.39 -8.61
CA LEU A 55 1.31 11.93 -9.93
C LEU A 55 0.07 12.70 -10.35
#